data_AF-A0A9D4IHL5-F1
#
_entry.id   AF-A0A9D4IHL5-F1
#
_cell.length_a   1.000
_cell.length_b   1.000
_cell.length_c   1.000
_cell.angle_alpha   90.00
_cell.angle_beta   90.00
_cell.angle_gamma   90.00
#
_symmetry.space_group_name_H-M   'P 1'
#
loop_
_entity.id
_entity.type
_entity.pdbx_description
1 polymer ?
#
loop_
_entity_poly.entity_id
_entity_poly.type
_entity_poly.pdbx_seq_one_letter_code
_entity_poly.pdbx_strand_id
1 'polypeptide(L)' 'MHVFQDQRVPADMVLLRTTEKTGSCFIRTDQLDGETDWKLRLAVHDSQSLLSNAVSSLVA' A
#
# COMPACT_ATOMS: atom_id res chain seq x y z
N MET A 1 8.27 -5.42 -2.24
CA MET A 1 7.25 -6.43 -2.58
C MET A 1 5.99 -5.69 -3.00
N HIS A 2 5.38 -6.07 -4.12
CA HIS A 2 4.14 -5.46 -4.63
C HIS A 2 3.00 -6.45 -4.43
N VAL A 3 1.90 -5.98 -3.85
CA VAL A 3 0.68 -6.76 -3.65
C VAL A 3 -0.41 -6.10 -4.49
N PHE A 4 -1.06 -6.89 -5.35
CA PHE A 4 -2.17 -6.41 -6.18
C PHE A 4 -3.50 -6.63 -5.47
N GLN A 5 -4.55 -6.03 -6.00
CA GLN A 5 -5.91 -6.26 -5.52
C GLN A 5 -6.24 -7.77 -5.53
N ASP A 6 -7.03 -8.19 -4.53
CA ASP A 6 -7.49 -9.57 -4.34
C ASP A 6 -6.36 -10.59 -4.10
N GLN A 7 -5.18 -10.12 -3.69
CA GLN A 7 -4.08 -10.98 -3.26
C GLN A 7 -3.93 -11.01 -1.75
N ARG A 8 -3.58 -12.19 -1.23
CA ARG A 8 -3.27 -12.37 0.18
C ARG A 8 -1.94 -11.71 0.52
N VAL A 9 -1.91 -10.94 1.61
CA VAL A 9 -0.68 -10.43 2.19
C VAL A 9 0.11 -11.61 2.78
N PRO A 10 1.39 -11.83 2.40
CA PRO A 10 2.10 -13.07 2.74
C PRO A 10 2.62 -13.12 4.18
N ALA A 11 2.80 -11.96 4.82
CA ALA A 11 3.42 -11.78 6.12
C ALA A 11 3.05 -10.39 6.66
N ASP A 12 3.52 -10.05 7.86
CA ASP A 12 3.35 -8.70 8.40
C ASP A 12 4.11 -7.69 7.54
N MET A 13 3.42 -6.62 7.13
CA MET A 13 3.95 -5.62 6.21
C MET A 13 3.69 -4.20 6.72
N VAL A 14 4.58 -3.30 6.35
CA VAL A 14 4.38 -1.85 6.49
C VAL A 14 3.94 -1.30 5.14
N LEU A 15 2.79 -0.61 5.11
CA LEU A 15 2.26 0.02 3.90
C LEU A 15 3.05 1.30 3.60
N LEU A 16 4.01 1.21 2.68
CA LEU A 16 4.82 2.35 2.26
C LEU A 16 4.16 3.14 1.11
N ARG A 17 3.46 2.46 0.20
CA ARG A 17 2.90 3.09 -0.99
C ARG A 17 1.69 2.31 -1.48
N THR A 18 0.76 3.05 -2.06
CA THR A 18 -0.38 2.55 -2.83
C THR A 18 -0.46 3.33 -4.14
N THR A 19 -1.21 2.82 -5.11
CA THR A 19 -1.54 3.52 -6.36
C THR A 19 -2.51 4.68 -6.15
N GLU A 20 -3.20 4.72 -5.02
CA GLU A 20 -4.13 5.79 -4.70
C GLU A 20 -3.41 7.04 -4.16
N LYS A 21 -3.75 8.21 -4.73
CA LYS A 21 -3.05 9.48 -4.49
C LYS A 21 -3.09 9.95 -3.03
N THR A 22 -4.18 9.68 -2.34
CA THR A 22 -4.39 10.01 -0.91
C THR A 22 -3.63 9.06 0.02
N GLY A 23 -3.08 7.98 -0.52
CA GLY A 23 -2.42 6.94 0.26
C GLY A 23 -3.35 5.91 0.88
N SER A 24 -4.63 5.88 0.50
CA SER A 24 -5.57 4.89 1.00
C SER A 24 -5.38 3.49 0.40
N CYS A 25 -5.57 2.49 1.26
CA CYS A 25 -5.62 1.09 0.90
C CYS A 25 -6.63 0.41 1.83
N PHE A 26 -7.50 -0.41 1.26
CA PHE A 26 -8.48 -1.18 2.02
C PHE A 26 -8.01 -2.62 2.14
N ILE A 27 -8.07 -3.15 3.37
CA ILE A 27 -7.63 -4.51 3.68
C ILE A 27 -8.74 -5.20 4.46
N ARG A 28 -8.98 -6.47 4.14
CA ARG A 28 -9.89 -7.34 4.88
C ARG A 28 -9.09 -8.47 5.52
N THR A 29 -9.52 -8.93 6.69
CA THR A 29 -8.81 -9.97 7.47
C THR A 29 -9.63 -11.25 7.65
N ASP A 30 -10.62 -11.46 6.78
CA ASP A 30 -11.53 -12.62 6.76
C ASP A 30 -10.81 -13.98 6.88
N GLN A 31 -9.68 -14.15 6.20
CA GLN A 31 -8.89 -15.39 6.26
C GLN A 31 -8.02 -15.55 7.52
N LEU A 32 -7.91 -14.52 8.37
CA LEU A 32 -7.10 -14.52 9.58
C LEU A 32 -7.96 -14.57 10.85
N ASP A 33 -8.98 -13.71 10.94
CA ASP A 33 -9.84 -13.56 12.12
C ASP A 33 -11.35 -13.63 11.81
N GLY A 34 -11.74 -13.83 10.55
CA GLY A 34 -13.15 -13.87 10.13
C GLY A 34 -13.80 -12.50 9.93
N GLU A 35 -13.05 -11.40 10.07
CA GLU A 35 -13.56 -10.05 9.86
C GLU A 35 -13.87 -9.76 8.39
N THR A 36 -15.12 -9.43 8.08
CA THR A 36 -15.56 -9.17 6.71
C THR A 36 -15.50 -7.70 6.31
N ASP A 37 -15.32 -6.79 7.29
CA ASP A 37 -15.26 -5.36 7.01
C ASP A 37 -13.92 -4.95 6.40
N TRP A 38 -14.02 -4.02 5.44
CA TRP A 38 -12.85 -3.37 4.86
C TRP A 38 -12.29 -2.33 5.83
N LYS A 39 -11.07 -2.55 6.28
CA LYS A 39 -10.35 -1.60 7.14
C LYS A 39 -9.50 -0.67 6.27
N LEU A 40 -9.71 0.64 6.42
CA LEU A 40 -8.88 1.65 5.78
C LEU A 40 -7.49 1.68 6.44
N ARG A 41 -6.44 1.64 5.62
CA ARG A 41 -5.05 1.90 5.98
C ARG A 41 -4.50 3.02 5.12
N LEU A 42 -3.66 3.84 5.72
CA LEU A 42 -2.97 4.92 5.04
C LEU A 42 -1.49 4.57 4.90
N ALA A 43 -0.96 4.78 3.71
CA ALA A 43 0.46 4.68 3.45
C ALA A 43 1.23 5.78 4.19
N VAL A 44 2.49 5.51 4.51
CA VAL A 44 3.39 6.53 5.08
C VAL A 44 3.48 7.71 4.10
N HIS A 45 3.26 8.92 4.62
CA HIS A 45 3.08 10.13 3.80
C HIS A 45 4.30 10.41 2.92
N ASP A 46 5.49 10.41 3.51
CA ASP A 46 6.74 10.73 2.80
C ASP A 46 7.04 9.72 1.69
N SER A 47 6.72 8.44 1.92
CA SER A 47 6.98 7.38 0.94
C SER A 47 6.04 7.41 -0.26
N GLN A 48 4.97 8.20 -0.23
CA GLN A 48 4.12 8.42 -1.40
C GLN A 48 4.75 9.29 -2.49
N SER A 49 5.74 10.12 -2.14
CA SER A 49 6.49 10.96 -3.09
C SER A 49 7.65 10.24 -3.81
N LEU A 50 8.11 9.10 -3.28
CA LEU A 50 9.29 8.37 -3.79
C LEU A 50 9.31 8.04 -5.30
N LEU A 51 8.17 7.92 -6.00
CA LEU A 51 8.12 7.72 -7.45
C LEU A 51 8.19 9.02 -8.27
N SER A 52 7.86 10.19 -7.71
CA SER A 52 8.08 11.46 -8.43
C SER A 52 9.55 11.88 -8.43
N ASN A 53 10.28 11.53 -7.37
CA ASN A 53 11.62 12.07 -7.13
C ASN A 53 12.76 11.12 -7.57
N ALA A 54 12.50 9.82 -7.73
CA ALA A 54 13.55 8.85 -8.07
C ALA A 54 13.82 8.73 -9.59
N VAL A 55 12.91 9.18 -10.46
CA VAL A 55 13.10 9.11 -11.93
C VAL A 55 13.54 10.45 -12.52
N SER A 56 13.30 11.57 -11.82
CA SER A 56 13.70 12.91 -12.30
C SER A 56 15.22 13.15 -12.21
N SER A 57 15.93 12.45 -11.32
CA SER A 57 17.39 12.58 -11.16
C SER A 57 18.22 11.73 -12.14
N LEU A 58 17.59 10.89 -12.97
CA LEU A 58 18.29 10.09 -13.98
C LEU A 58 18.18 10.67 -15.40
N VAL A 59 17.51 11.83 -15.57
CA VAL A 59 17.30 12.50 -16.86
C VAL A 59 17.83 13.96 -16.85
N ALA A 60 18.77 14.27 -15.95
CA ALA A 60 19.51 15.54 -15.96
C ALA A 60 20.95 15.31 -16.43
#